data_AF-A0A7S1P2Q1-F1
#
_entry.id   AF-A0A7S1P2Q1-F1
#
_cell.length_a   1.000
_cell.length_b   1.000
_cell.length_c   1.000
_cell.angle_alpha   90.00
_cell.angle_beta   90.00
_cell.angle_gamma   90.00
#
_symmetry.space_group_name_H-M   'P 1'
#
loop_
_entity.id
_entity.type
_entity.pdbx_description
1 polymer ?
#
loop_
_entity_poly.entity_id
_entity_poly.type
_entity_poly.pdbx_seq_one_letter_code
_entity_poly.pdbx_strand_id
1 'polypeptide(L)'
;VEKTPPPLPVSDLLHFGLHDPMAGIKKAAQDNGQDAAQQQDEERINAKKVECASRLERHSRWLRDYFAIDIRDGHLRQFPQCLRQYFPGFDGLPLWVLRLAVQVRWDCEEDRLTDICRLLTYFFVPLPPQDSNHHTHDDNGPGPASASASASAP
;
A
#
# COMPACT_ATOMS: atom_id res chain seq x y z
N VAL A 1 4.62 30.08 11.08
CA VAL A 1 3.41 29.23 11.10
C VAL A 1 3.79 27.94 10.40
N GLU A 2 4.01 26.88 11.17
CA GLU A 2 4.32 25.55 10.65
C GLU A 2 3.12 25.08 9.82
N LYS A 3 3.27 24.96 8.51
CA LYS A 3 2.18 24.52 7.62
C LYS A 3 2.01 23.02 7.86
N THR A 4 1.03 22.65 8.68
CA THR A 4 0.60 21.25 8.75
C THR A 4 0.19 20.79 7.35
N PRO A 5 0.65 19.62 6.88
CA PRO A 5 0.23 19.09 5.59
C PRO A 5 -1.30 18.95 5.56
N PRO A 6 -1.92 19.10 4.37
CA PRO A 6 -3.37 18.98 4.25
C PRO A 6 -3.83 17.59 4.76
N PRO A 7 -4.98 17.51 5.44
CA PRO A 7 -5.47 16.27 6.00
C PRO A 7 -5.76 15.26 4.89
N LEU A 8 -5.40 13.99 5.09
CA LEU A 8 -5.49 12.96 4.05
C LEU A 8 -6.92 12.37 4.00
N PRO A 9 -7.68 12.51 2.90
CA PRO A 9 -9.03 11.96 2.82
C PRO A 9 -9.01 10.42 2.87
N VAL A 10 -9.74 9.83 3.82
CA VAL A 10 -9.82 8.37 3.96
C VAL A 10 -10.50 7.75 2.73
N SER A 11 -11.45 8.45 2.12
CA SER A 11 -12.08 8.03 0.87
C SER A 11 -11.04 7.82 -0.25
N ASP A 12 -10.08 8.72 -0.38
CA ASP A 12 -9.07 8.66 -1.45
C ASP A 12 -8.05 7.56 -1.17
N LEU A 13 -7.59 7.45 0.09
CA LEU A 13 -6.74 6.34 0.53
C LEU A 13 -7.40 4.98 0.26
N LEU A 14 -8.68 4.84 0.56
CA LEU A 14 -9.42 3.61 0.27
C LEU A 14 -9.61 3.40 -1.23
N HIS A 15 -9.88 4.45 -2.02
CA HIS A 15 -9.99 4.33 -3.47
C HIS A 15 -8.70 3.79 -4.09
N PHE A 16 -7.54 4.37 -3.75
CA PHE A 16 -6.24 3.89 -4.21
C PHE A 16 -5.93 2.50 -3.67
N GLY A 17 -6.18 2.24 -2.38
CA GLY A 17 -5.97 0.93 -1.78
C GLY A 17 -6.79 -0.17 -2.45
N LEU A 18 -8.03 0.10 -2.88
CA LEU A 18 -8.88 -0.87 -3.58
C LEU A 18 -8.44 -1.13 -5.03
N HIS A 19 -7.72 -0.19 -5.64
CA HIS A 19 -7.14 -0.36 -6.98
C HIS A 19 -5.74 -0.98 -6.95
N ASP A 20 -5.16 -1.16 -5.76
CA ASP A 20 -3.87 -1.81 -5.59
C ASP A 20 -3.96 -3.30 -5.97
N PRO A 21 -3.04 -3.83 -6.82
CA PRO A 21 -3.01 -5.24 -7.18
C PRO A 21 -2.96 -6.19 -5.97
N MET A 22 -2.33 -5.77 -4.87
CA MET A 22 -2.23 -6.53 -3.62
C MET A 22 -3.52 -6.49 -2.77
N ALA A 23 -4.53 -5.70 -3.16
CA ALA A 23 -5.85 -5.73 -2.52
C ALA A 23 -6.61 -7.03 -2.81
N GLY A 24 -6.22 -7.77 -3.85
CA GLY A 24 -6.83 -9.04 -4.23
C GLY A 24 -8.22 -8.91 -4.85
N ILE A 25 -8.61 -7.69 -5.29
CA ILE A 25 -9.86 -7.47 -6.01
C ILE A 25 -9.71 -7.95 -7.45
N LYS A 26 -10.30 -9.10 -7.75
CA LYS A 26 -10.36 -9.63 -9.10
C LYS A 26 -11.39 -8.82 -9.90
N LYS A 27 -10.94 -8.14 -10.95
CA LYS A 27 -11.81 -7.60 -11.99
C LYS A 27 -12.51 -8.75 -12.71
N ALA A 28 -13.76 -8.56 -13.12
CA ALA A 28 -14.42 -9.55 -13.97
C ALA A 28 -13.58 -9.74 -15.25
N ALA A 29 -13.40 -10.99 -15.69
CA ALA A 29 -12.71 -11.25 -16.94
C ALA A 29 -13.42 -10.49 -18.06
N GLN A 30 -12.68 -9.70 -18.85
CA GLN A 30 -13.20 -8.98 -20.01
C GLN A 30 -13.57 -9.98 -21.11
N ASP A 31 -14.73 -10.62 -20.97
CA ASP A 31 -15.33 -11.40 -22.03
C ASP A 31 -16.79 -10.95 -22.16
N ASN A 32 -17.05 -10.16 -23.21
CA ASN A 32 -18.31 -9.52 -23.61
C ASN A 32 -18.77 -8.27 -22.84
N GLY A 33 -18.84 -7.12 -23.55
CA GLY A 33 -19.51 -5.90 -23.13
C GLY A 33 -18.70 -5.02 -22.17
N GLN A 34 -17.73 -4.26 -22.70
CA GLN A 34 -16.78 -3.46 -21.93
C GLN A 34 -17.44 -2.47 -20.97
N ASP A 35 -18.56 -1.86 -21.34
CA ASP A 35 -19.16 -0.80 -20.53
C ASP A 35 -19.95 -1.32 -19.31
N ALA A 36 -20.76 -2.37 -19.47
CA ALA A 36 -21.60 -2.88 -18.38
C ALA A 36 -20.80 -3.62 -17.30
N ALA A 37 -19.79 -4.42 -17.69
CA ALA A 37 -18.93 -5.13 -16.76
C ALA A 37 -18.06 -4.14 -15.95
N GLN A 38 -17.58 -3.07 -16.60
CA GLN A 38 -16.79 -2.04 -15.93
C GLN A 38 -17.64 -1.23 -14.94
N GLN A 39 -18.88 -0.88 -15.31
CA GLN A 39 -19.81 -0.18 -14.42
C GLN A 39 -20.09 -1.00 -13.14
N GLN A 40 -20.29 -2.31 -13.30
CA GLN A 40 -20.56 -3.20 -12.17
C GLN A 40 -19.35 -3.35 -11.24
N ASP A 41 -18.13 -3.44 -11.80
CA ASP A 41 -16.91 -3.50 -10.99
C ASP A 41 -16.66 -2.18 -10.24
N GLU A 42 -16.91 -1.03 -10.87
CA GLU A 42 -16.84 0.29 -10.22
C GLU A 42 -17.85 0.43 -9.07
N GLU A 43 -19.09 -0.03 -9.28
CA GLU A 43 -20.12 -0.03 -8.24
C GLU A 43 -19.71 -0.88 -7.04
N ARG A 44 -19.15 -2.09 -7.29
CA ARG A 44 -18.64 -2.98 -6.24
C ARG A 44 -17.48 -2.34 -5.47
N ILE A 45 -16.55 -1.70 -6.16
CA ILE A 45 -15.42 -0.98 -5.53
C ILE A 45 -15.96 0.17 -4.68
N ASN A 46 -16.90 0.96 -5.19
CA ASN A 46 -17.46 2.09 -4.45
C ASN A 46 -18.25 1.62 -3.21
N ALA A 47 -19.02 0.54 -3.31
CA ALA A 47 -19.71 -0.06 -2.17
C ALA A 47 -18.70 -0.50 -1.09
N LYS A 48 -17.61 -1.15 -1.49
CA LYS A 48 -16.55 -1.57 -0.55
C LYS A 48 -15.84 -0.39 0.10
N LYS A 49 -15.60 0.69 -0.65
CA LYS A 49 -15.03 1.94 -0.13
C LYS A 49 -15.88 2.51 1.00
N VAL A 50 -17.20 2.62 0.77
CA VAL A 50 -18.14 3.15 1.78
C VAL A 50 -18.20 2.26 3.03
N GLU A 51 -18.25 0.93 2.86
CA GLU A 51 -18.21 -0.03 3.97
C GLU A 51 -16.94 0.15 4.83
N CYS A 52 -15.77 0.24 4.18
CA CYS A 52 -14.48 0.38 4.86
C CYS A 52 -14.38 1.72 5.60
N ALA A 53 -14.80 2.82 4.97
CA ALA A 53 -14.81 4.14 5.59
C ALA A 53 -15.70 4.16 6.84
N SER A 54 -16.91 3.60 6.74
CA SER A 54 -17.85 3.51 7.88
C SER A 54 -17.28 2.69 9.04
N ARG A 55 -16.58 1.58 8.74
CA ARG A 55 -15.93 0.75 9.77
C ARG A 55 -14.81 1.50 10.50
N LEU A 56 -13.96 2.22 9.76
CA LEU A 56 -12.90 3.03 10.35
C LEU A 56 -13.47 4.17 11.21
N GLU A 57 -14.51 4.86 10.73
CA GLU A 57 -15.16 5.94 11.49
C GLU A 57 -15.76 5.42 12.80
N ARG A 58 -16.42 4.25 12.78
CA ARG A 58 -16.99 3.60 13.98
C ARG A 58 -15.94 3.31 15.06
N HIS A 59 -14.72 2.97 14.65
CA HIS A 59 -13.63 2.61 15.57
C HIS A 59 -12.60 3.73 15.76
N SER A 60 -12.82 4.91 15.18
CA SER A 60 -11.90 6.06 15.17
C SER A 60 -11.42 6.48 16.56
N ARG A 61 -12.34 6.64 17.51
CA ARG A 61 -12.00 7.01 18.89
C ARG A 61 -11.03 6.02 19.51
N TRP A 62 -11.26 4.73 19.34
CA TRP A 62 -10.43 3.70 19.93
C TRP A 62 -9.05 3.63 19.25
N LEU A 63 -9.02 3.73 17.92
CA LEU A 63 -7.79 3.82 17.14
C LEU A 63 -6.91 5.00 17.60
N ARG A 64 -7.51 6.15 17.89
CA ARG A 64 -6.81 7.31 18.41
C ARG A 64 -6.25 7.05 19.81
N ASP A 65 -7.08 6.54 20.70
CA ASP A 65 -6.74 6.40 22.12
C ASP A 65 -5.64 5.34 22.35
N TYR A 66 -5.58 4.28 21.55
CA TYR A 66 -4.58 3.19 21.71
C TYR A 66 -3.38 3.28 20.76
N PHE A 67 -3.58 3.76 19.54
CA PHE A 67 -2.57 3.68 18.47
C PHE A 67 -2.17 5.03 17.87
N ALA A 68 -2.68 6.15 18.41
CA ALA A 68 -2.43 7.49 17.87
C ALA A 68 -2.81 7.62 16.38
N ILE A 69 -3.81 6.86 15.93
CA ILE A 69 -4.41 6.95 14.59
C ILE A 69 -5.67 7.82 14.71
N ASP A 70 -5.60 9.10 14.31
CA ASP A 70 -6.76 10.01 14.35
C ASP A 70 -7.46 10.03 12.99
N ILE A 71 -8.62 9.39 12.92
CA ILE A 71 -9.57 9.50 11.80
C ILE A 71 -10.74 10.34 12.28
N ARG A 72 -10.97 11.49 11.64
CA ARG A 72 -12.03 12.41 12.03
C ARG A 72 -12.49 13.25 10.85
N ASP A 73 -13.81 13.38 10.72
CA ASP A 73 -14.48 14.05 9.60
C ASP A 73 -14.09 13.44 8.24
N GLY A 74 -13.90 12.11 8.19
CA GLY A 74 -13.48 11.42 6.96
C GLY A 74 -12.02 11.63 6.55
N HIS A 75 -11.19 12.22 7.42
CA HIS A 75 -9.77 12.45 7.15
C HIS A 75 -8.88 11.72 8.16
N LEU A 76 -7.78 11.15 7.67
CA LEU A 76 -6.66 10.69 8.47
C LEU A 76 -5.79 11.91 8.81
N ARG A 77 -5.86 12.33 10.07
CA ARG A 77 -5.18 13.53 10.59
C ARG A 77 -3.89 13.20 11.32
N GLN A 78 -3.80 12.01 11.92
CA GLN A 78 -2.63 11.57 12.66
C GLN A 78 -2.38 10.08 12.42
N PHE A 79 -1.10 9.72 12.34
CA PHE A 79 -0.64 8.35 12.19
C PHE A 79 0.48 8.08 13.21
N PRO A 80 0.61 6.85 13.75
CA PRO A 80 1.61 6.52 14.75
C PRO A 80 3.03 6.77 14.25
N GLN A 81 3.86 7.35 15.10
CA GLN A 81 5.30 7.44 14.89
C GLN A 81 5.99 6.33 15.69
N CYS A 82 6.10 5.13 15.10
CA CYS A 82 6.71 3.98 15.78
C CYS A 82 8.24 4.12 15.95
N LEU A 83 8.90 4.83 15.03
CA LEU A 83 10.35 5.03 15.02
C LEU A 83 10.69 6.53 14.93
N ARG A 84 11.73 6.94 15.67
CA ARG A 84 12.14 8.34 15.72
C ARG A 84 12.71 8.77 14.36
N GLN A 85 12.20 9.87 13.81
CA GLN A 85 12.64 10.44 12.52
C GLN A 85 12.52 9.46 11.33
N TYR A 86 11.62 8.47 11.40
CA TYR A 86 11.39 7.53 10.31
C TYR A 86 9.90 7.36 10.04
N PHE A 87 9.54 7.55 8.77
CA PHE A 87 8.25 7.20 8.22
C PHE A 87 8.51 6.41 6.92
N PRO A 88 7.93 5.21 6.75
CA PRO A 88 8.20 4.33 5.60
C PRO A 88 7.89 4.94 4.23
N GLY A 89 7.00 5.94 4.19
CA GLY A 89 6.54 6.61 2.97
C GLY A 89 5.03 6.55 2.83
N PHE A 90 4.48 7.40 1.96
CA PHE A 90 3.02 7.48 1.75
C PHE A 90 2.50 6.44 0.74
N ASP A 91 3.37 5.84 -0.06
CA ASP A 91 2.97 4.94 -1.15
C ASP A 91 2.25 3.69 -0.65
N GLY A 92 2.68 3.13 0.49
CA GLY A 92 2.03 1.98 1.11
C GLY A 92 0.80 2.33 1.96
N LEU A 93 0.56 3.61 2.22
CA LEU A 93 -0.47 4.06 3.14
C LEU A 93 -1.90 3.73 2.66
N PRO A 94 -2.26 3.91 1.37
CA PRO A 94 -3.56 3.52 0.84
C PRO A 94 -3.91 2.04 1.11
N LEU A 95 -2.99 1.14 0.75
CA LEU A 95 -3.18 -0.30 0.94
C LEU A 95 -3.23 -0.66 2.43
N TRP A 96 -2.40 -0.01 3.25
CA TRP A 96 -2.44 -0.21 4.70
C TRP A 96 -3.78 0.21 5.31
N VAL A 97 -4.34 1.36 4.93
CA VAL A 97 -5.64 1.84 5.43
C VAL A 97 -6.77 0.90 5.00
N LEU A 98 -6.72 0.38 3.78
CA LEU A 98 -7.65 -0.66 3.34
C LEU A 98 -7.53 -1.91 4.21
N ARG A 99 -6.30 -2.41 4.44
CA ARG A 99 -6.05 -3.59 5.28
C ARG A 99 -6.50 -3.39 6.72
N LEU A 100 -6.29 -2.20 7.28
CA LEU A 100 -6.82 -1.85 8.61
C LEU A 100 -8.33 -2.06 8.66
N ALA A 101 -9.07 -1.61 7.64
CA ALA A 101 -10.52 -1.77 7.59
C ALA A 101 -10.96 -3.24 7.42
N VAL A 102 -10.29 -4.03 6.59
CA VAL A 102 -10.78 -5.37 6.19
C VAL A 102 -10.13 -6.56 6.89
N GLN A 103 -8.91 -6.42 7.40
CA GLN A 103 -8.13 -7.52 7.97
C GLN A 103 -8.13 -7.54 9.51
N VAL A 104 -8.52 -6.45 10.15
CA VAL A 104 -8.64 -6.39 11.61
C VAL A 104 -9.94 -7.05 12.06
N ARG A 105 -9.85 -7.96 13.02
CA ARG A 105 -11.02 -8.51 13.71
C ARG A 105 -11.44 -7.55 14.82
N TRP A 106 -12.58 -6.89 14.64
CA TRP A 106 -13.04 -5.80 15.51
C TRP A 106 -13.84 -6.26 16.73
N ASP A 107 -14.28 -7.52 16.75
CA ASP A 107 -15.20 -8.06 17.76
C ASP A 107 -14.52 -8.39 19.10
N CYS A 108 -13.22 -8.75 19.07
CA CYS A 108 -12.43 -9.09 20.25
C CYS A 108 -11.26 -8.12 20.40
N GLU A 109 -11.03 -7.59 21.61
CA GLU A 109 -10.00 -6.60 21.85
C GLU A 109 -8.58 -7.14 21.65
N GLU A 110 -8.30 -8.36 22.13
CA GLU A 110 -6.98 -8.99 21.99
C GLU A 110 -6.62 -9.24 20.52
N ASP A 111 -7.58 -9.75 19.75
CA ASP A 111 -7.43 -9.95 18.31
C ASP A 111 -7.22 -8.63 17.58
N ARG A 112 -8.04 -7.61 17.89
CA ARG A 112 -7.92 -6.28 17.31
C ARG A 112 -6.56 -5.66 17.57
N LEU A 113 -6.08 -5.69 18.81
CA LEU A 113 -4.76 -5.16 19.19
C LEU A 113 -3.65 -5.89 18.43
N THR A 114 -3.72 -7.22 18.40
CA THR A 114 -2.74 -8.07 17.73
C THR A 114 -2.69 -7.79 16.23
N ASP A 115 -3.85 -7.73 15.57
CA ASP A 115 -3.95 -7.54 14.13
C ASP A 115 -3.45 -6.13 13.73
N ILE A 116 -3.77 -5.09 14.51
CA ILE A 116 -3.27 -3.72 14.25
C ILE A 116 -1.75 -3.63 14.46
N CYS A 117 -1.21 -4.22 15.53
CA CYS A 117 0.24 -4.26 15.76
C CYS A 117 0.98 -4.95 14.61
N ARG A 118 0.44 -6.06 14.10
CA ARG A 118 0.98 -6.76 12.92
C ARG A 118 0.96 -5.86 11.69
N LEU A 119 -0.17 -5.21 11.41
CA LEU A 119 -0.28 -4.27 10.29
C LEU A 119 0.71 -3.11 10.40
N LEU A 120 0.87 -2.50 11.58
CA LEU A 120 1.87 -1.46 11.81
C LEU A 120 3.28 -2.00 11.57
N THR A 121 3.59 -3.19 12.09
CA THR A 121 4.90 -3.82 11.87
C THR A 121 5.19 -3.99 10.37
N TYR A 122 4.25 -4.54 9.60
CA TYR A 122 4.42 -4.68 8.16
C TYR A 122 4.57 -3.35 7.42
N PHE A 123 3.95 -2.28 7.92
CA PHE A 123 4.10 -0.95 7.35
C PHE A 123 5.48 -0.35 7.64
N PHE A 124 5.99 -0.52 8.87
CA PHE A 124 7.23 0.07 9.34
C PHE A 124 8.50 -0.71 9.00
N VAL A 125 8.38 -1.96 8.52
CA VAL A 125 9.53 -2.73 8.05
C VAL A 125 9.94 -2.21 6.66
N PRO A 126 11.19 -1.74 6.48
CA PRO A 126 11.69 -1.36 5.16
C PRO A 126 11.64 -2.58 4.23
N LEU A 127 11.01 -2.43 3.07
CA LEU A 127 11.16 -3.41 2.01
C LEU A 127 12.62 -3.39 1.54
N PRO A 128 13.24 -4.56 1.32
CA PRO A 128 14.57 -4.59 0.72
C PRO A 128 14.51 -3.85 -0.63
N PRO A 129 15.55 -3.05 -0.96
CA PRO A 129 15.60 -2.35 -2.23
C PRO A 129 15.37 -3.37 -3.35
N GLN A 130 14.34 -3.13 -4.15
CA GLN A 130 14.14 -3.92 -5.35
C GLN A 130 15.26 -3.50 -6.29
N ASP A 131 16.24 -4.36 -6.55
CA ASP A 131 17.29 -4.10 -7.53
C ASP A 131 16.63 -3.95 -8.90
N SER A 132 16.27 -2.72 -9.26
CA SER A 132 15.84 -2.35 -10.60
C SER A 132 17.06 -2.32 -11.51
N ASN A 133 17.70 -3.47 -11.68
CA ASN A 133 18.78 -3.70 -12.63
C ASN A 133 18.33 -4.73 -13.67
N HIS A 134 17.26 -4.38 -14.39
CA HIS A 134 16.96 -4.98 -15.69
C HIS A 134 17.30 -3.96 -16.77
N HIS A 135 18.61 -3.75 -16.98
CA HIS A 135 19.09 -3.17 -18.22
C HIS A 135 19.37 -4.34 -19.18
N THR A 136 18.34 -4.80 -19.87
CA THR A 136 18.50 -5.56 -21.10
C THR A 136 19.02 -4.62 -22.16
N HIS A 137 20.35 -4.54 -22.27
CA HIS A 137 20.94 -4.16 -23.54
C HIS A 137 21.30 -5.45 -24.27
N ASP A 138 20.31 -6.00 -24.98
CA ASP A 138 20.55 -6.89 -26.11
C ASP A 138 21.30 -6.08 -27.17
N ASP A 139 22.63 -6.20 -27.20
CA ASP A 139 23.41 -5.89 -28.40
C ASP A 139 23.87 -7.23 -29.00
N ASN A 140 23.27 -7.55 -30.14
CA ASN A 140 23.43 -8.81 -30.83
C ASN A 140 24.31 -8.58 -32.08
N GLY A 141 25.63 -8.79 -31.90
CA GLY A 141 26.58 -9.32 -32.89
C GLY A 141 27.62 -8.35 -33.50
N PRO A 142 28.56 -8.84 -34.33
CA PRO A 142 29.30 -10.11 -34.31
C PRO A 142 30.78 -9.90 -33.88
N GLY A 143 31.51 -10.99 -33.60
CA GLY A 143 32.91 -10.92 -33.14
C GLY A 143 33.91 -10.26 -34.11
N PRO A 144 35.17 -10.09 -33.67
CA PRO A 144 36.18 -10.93 -34.32
C PRO A 144 37.14 -11.61 -33.33
N ALA A 145 37.54 -12.82 -33.72
CA ALA A 145 38.72 -13.50 -33.22
C ALA A 145 40.02 -12.80 -33.68
N SER A 146 41.13 -13.14 -33.01
CA SER A 146 42.55 -12.82 -33.30
C SER A 146 43.14 -11.75 -32.37
N ALA A 147 44.31 -11.86 -31.74
CA ALA A 147 45.30 -12.92 -31.49
C ALA A 147 46.36 -12.36 -30.51
N SER A 148 47.04 -13.25 -29.77
CA SER A 148 48.46 -13.20 -29.36
C SER A 148 49.03 -11.95 -28.64
N ALA A 149 49.56 -12.13 -27.42
CA ALA A 149 51.02 -12.18 -27.15
C ALA A 149 51.36 -12.23 -25.63
N SER A 150 52.54 -12.80 -25.39
CA SER A 150 53.20 -13.24 -24.15
C SER A 150 53.83 -12.13 -23.29
N ALA A 151 54.07 -12.44 -22.00
CA ALA A 151 55.17 -12.02 -21.09
C ALA A 151 54.63 -11.56 -19.71
N SER A 152 55.23 -11.78 -18.55
CA SER A 152 56.34 -12.57 -17.99
C SER A 152 56.33 -12.21 -16.50
N ALA A 153 56.67 -13.15 -15.62
CA ALA A 153 56.72 -12.98 -14.16
C ALA A 153 57.75 -11.93 -13.71
N PRO A 154 57.73 -11.56 -12.42
CA PRO A 154 58.63 -12.23 -11.47
C PRO A 154 57.93 -12.92 -10.29
#